data_AF-A0A1F9X6G3-F1
#
_entry.id   AF-A0A1F9X6G3-F1
#
_cell.length_a   1.000
_cell.length_b   1.000
_cell.length_c   1.000
_cell.angle_alpha   90.00
_cell.angle_beta   90.00
_cell.angle_gamma   90.00
#
_symmetry.space_group_name_H-M   'P 1'
#
loop_
_entity.id
_entity.type
_entity.pdbx_description
1 polymer ?
#
loop_
_entity_poly.entity_id
_entity_poly.type
_entity_poly.pdbx_seq_one_letter_code
_entity_poly.pdbx_strand_id
1 'polypeptide(L)'
;MDHWFDYFMNHGVKFDVKDFFYQLNEARITKVYVLLHCYEFMALFTVVMLFVKSPIILGIYIGFITHFMADILSWRSYYYSYSLFYRYSVNFDMKKIFRA
;
A
#
# COMPACT_ATOMS: atom_id res chain seq x y z
N MET A 1 8.28 -0.34 0.97
CA MET A 1 8.79 -1.22 -0.12
C MET A 1 7.76 -1.34 -1.23
N ASP A 2 6.52 -1.63 -0.87
CA ASP A 2 5.27 -1.36 -1.61
C ASP A 2 5.19 -0.11 -2.52
N HIS A 3 5.92 0.98 -2.25
CA HIS A 3 5.93 2.18 -3.09
C HIS A 3 6.78 2.11 -4.38
N TRP A 4 7.40 0.98 -4.72
CA TRP A 4 8.16 0.86 -5.98
C TRP A 4 7.33 1.20 -7.21
N PHE A 5 6.07 0.78 -7.23
CA PHE A 5 5.14 1.13 -8.31
C PHE A 5 4.91 2.64 -8.38
N ASP A 6 4.68 3.29 -7.24
CA ASP A 6 4.50 4.75 -7.16
C ASP A 6 5.73 5.48 -7.69
N TYR A 7 6.93 5.01 -7.33
CA TYR A 7 8.19 5.57 -7.79
C TYR A 7 8.33 5.45 -9.32
N PHE A 8 8.09 4.27 -9.89
CA PHE A 8 8.16 4.07 -11.34
C PHE A 8 7.11 4.88 -12.11
N MET A 9 5.90 5.03 -11.56
CA MET A 9 4.85 5.82 -12.21
C MET A 9 5.14 7.33 -12.17
N ASN A 10 5.89 7.83 -11.17
CA ASN A 10 6.25 9.24 -11.09
C ASN A 10 7.56 9.57 -11.84
N HIS A 11 8.52 8.65 -11.90
CA HIS A 11 9.89 8.93 -12.38
C HIS A 11 10.32 8.09 -13.59
N GLY A 12 9.46 7.19 -14.08
CA GLY A 12 9.79 6.21 -15.11
C GLY A 12 10.51 4.98 -14.56
N VAL A 13 10.82 4.02 -15.45
CA VAL A 13 11.51 2.77 -15.06
C VAL A 13 13.00 3.05 -14.89
N LYS A 14 13.39 3.43 -13.67
CA LYS A 14 14.78 3.58 -13.22
C LYS A 14 14.96 2.75 -11.96
N PHE A 15 15.96 1.87 -11.88
CA PHE A 15 16.19 1.09 -10.66
C PHE A 15 17.35 1.70 -9.86
N ASP A 16 17.02 2.67 -9.00
CA ASP A 16 17.99 3.38 -8.17
C ASP A 16 17.47 3.47 -6.74
N VAL A 17 18.01 2.62 -5.88
CA VAL A 17 17.56 2.48 -4.48
C VAL A 17 17.83 3.76 -3.67
N LYS A 18 18.93 4.46 -3.94
CA LYS A 18 19.25 5.70 -3.21
C LYS A 18 18.25 6.80 -3.56
N ASP A 19 17.97 6.95 -4.86
CA ASP A 19 16.98 7.91 -5.34
C ASP A 19 15.57 7.53 -4.88
N PHE A 20 15.20 6.24 -4.89
CA PHE A 20 13.92 5.76 -4.36
C PHE A 20 13.65 6.25 -2.93
N PHE A 21 14.61 6.03 -2.01
CA PHE A 21 14.46 6.49 -0.63
C PHE A 21 14.46 8.01 -0.52
N TYR A 22 15.25 8.71 -1.33
CA TYR A 22 15.26 10.17 -1.36
C TYR A 22 13.90 10.75 -1.77
N GLN A 23 13.31 10.27 -2.86
CA GLN A 23 12.01 10.77 -3.34
C GLN A 23 10.87 10.50 -2.34
N LEU A 24 10.91 9.35 -1.67
CA LEU A 24 9.90 8.99 -0.66
C LEU A 24 10.03 9.80 0.63
N ASN A 25 11.24 9.90 1.18
CA ASN A 25 11.49 10.60 2.44
C ASN A 25 11.24 12.11 2.32
N GLU A 26 11.54 12.69 1.17
CA GLU A 26 11.30 14.11 0.88
C GLU A 26 9.87 14.40 0.40
N ALA A 27 8.96 13.40 0.45
CA ALA A 27 7.56 13.51 0.00
C ALA A 27 7.42 14.11 -1.42
N ARG A 28 8.34 13.77 -2.32
CA ARG A 28 8.37 14.27 -3.72
C ARG A 28 7.48 13.47 -4.66
N ILE A 29 6.94 12.35 -4.18
CA ILE A 29 5.96 11.55 -4.92
C ILE A 29 4.59 12.24 -4.83
N THR A 30 3.97 12.48 -5.98
CA THR A 30 2.68 13.20 -6.03
C THR A 30 1.47 12.26 -6.03
N LYS A 31 1.67 11.01 -6.46
CA LYS A 31 0.63 9.98 -6.58
C LYS A 31 0.99 8.73 -5.80
N VAL A 32 0.03 8.21 -5.02
CA VAL A 32 0.21 7.04 -4.15
C VAL A 32 -0.80 5.96 -4.52
N TYR A 33 -0.32 4.83 -5.05
CA TYR A 33 -1.15 3.70 -5.48
C TYR A 33 -1.19 2.60 -4.42
N VAL A 34 -0.01 2.18 -3.92
CA VAL A 34 0.20 1.19 -2.82
C VAL A 34 -0.83 0.06 -2.78
N LEU A 35 -0.80 -0.82 -3.78
CA LEU A 35 -1.83 -1.83 -3.98
C LEU A 35 -1.92 -2.87 -2.85
N LEU A 36 -0.80 -3.21 -2.22
CA LEU A 36 -0.77 -4.21 -1.15
C LEU A 36 -1.40 -3.69 0.16
N HIS A 37 -1.52 -2.37 0.33
CA HIS A 37 -2.17 -1.77 1.49
C HIS A 37 -3.53 -1.21 1.11
N CYS A 38 -4.35 -2.01 0.43
CA CYS A 38 -5.75 -1.68 0.24
C CYS A 38 -6.73 -2.77 0.69
N TYR A 39 -7.91 -2.33 1.13
CA TYR A 39 -8.98 -3.22 1.60
C TYR A 39 -9.40 -4.23 0.53
N GLU A 40 -9.38 -3.82 -0.73
CA GLU A 40 -9.80 -4.62 -1.87
C GLU A 40 -8.85 -5.81 -2.07
N PHE A 41 -7.53 -5.57 -2.03
CA PHE A 41 -6.53 -6.64 -2.09
C PHE A 41 -6.58 -7.52 -0.84
N MET A 42 -6.79 -6.92 0.33
CA MET A 42 -6.89 -7.64 1.58
C MET A 42 -8.09 -8.62 1.61
N ALA A 43 -9.24 -8.18 1.10
CA ALA A 43 -10.42 -9.01 0.94
C ALA A 43 -10.18 -10.16 -0.05
N LEU A 44 -9.54 -9.87 -1.19
CA LEU A 44 -9.16 -10.89 -2.17
C LEU A 44 -8.23 -11.94 -1.54
N PHE A 45 -7.21 -11.51 -0.80
CA PHE A 45 -6.25 -12.40 -0.16
C PHE A 45 -6.94 -13.28 0.91
N THR A 46 -7.87 -12.71 1.67
CA THR A 46 -8.73 -13.44 2.61
C THR A 46 -9.54 -14.53 1.91
N VAL A 47 -10.17 -14.22 0.78
CA VAL A 47 -10.95 -15.20 0.00
C VAL A 47 -10.05 -16.33 -0.51
N VAL A 48 -8.88 -16.02 -1.06
CA VAL A 48 -7.92 -17.03 -1.53
C VAL A 48 -7.54 -17.97 -0.38
N MET A 49 -7.31 -17.43 0.82
CA MET A 49 -6.92 -18.23 1.98
C MET A 49 -7.97 -19.25 2.44
N LEU A 50 -9.26 -19.04 2.14
CA LEU A 50 -10.30 -20.02 2.44
C LEU A 50 -10.13 -21.33 1.66
N PHE A 51 -9.42 -21.29 0.53
CA PHE A 51 -9.20 -22.45 -0.34
C PHE A 51 -7.80 -23.07 -0.17
N VAL A 52 -6.88 -22.38 0.49
CA VAL A 52 -5.49 -22.82 0.65
C VAL A 52 -5.33 -23.65 1.92
N LYS A 53 -4.88 -24.90 1.77
CA LYS A 53 -4.62 -25.83 2.89
C LYS A 53 -3.14 -25.90 3.30
N SER A 54 -2.41 -24.79 3.16
CA SER A 54 -0.98 -24.74 3.49
C SER A 54 -0.75 -23.95 4.78
N PRO A 55 -0.14 -24.56 5.82
CA PRO A 55 0.15 -23.86 7.07
C PRO A 55 1.18 -22.74 6.89
N ILE A 56 2.11 -22.88 5.94
CA ILE A 56 3.08 -21.84 5.61
C ILE A 56 2.37 -20.60 5.07
N ILE A 57 1.43 -20.80 4.13
CA ILE A 57 0.69 -19.68 3.53
C ILE A 57 -0.23 -19.04 4.58
N LEU A 58 -0.82 -19.84 5.48
CA LEU A 58 -1.58 -19.31 6.62
C LEU A 58 -0.72 -18.42 7.52
N GLY A 59 0.51 -18.82 7.83
CA GLY A 59 1.44 -18.01 8.60
C GLY A 59 1.77 -16.67 7.93
N ILE A 60 2.04 -16.70 6.61
CA ILE A 60 2.27 -15.49 5.81
C ILE A 60 1.05 -14.57 5.85
N TYR A 61 -0.15 -15.13 5.68
CA TYR A 61 -1.40 -14.39 5.73
C TYR A 61 -1.64 -13.74 7.09
N ILE A 62 -1.44 -14.47 8.19
CA ILE A 62 -1.58 -13.91 9.54
C ILE A 62 -0.61 -12.73 9.72
N GLY A 63 0.66 -12.90 9.35
CA GLY A 63 1.65 -11.83 9.42
C GLY A 63 1.23 -10.60 8.60
N PHE A 64 0.70 -10.82 7.40
CA PHE A 64 0.20 -9.76 6.53
C PHE A 64 -1.01 -9.02 7.11
N ILE A 65 -2.01 -9.76 7.63
CA ILE A 65 -3.18 -9.18 8.33
C ILE A 65 -2.71 -8.33 9.51
N THR A 66 -1.85 -8.89 10.35
CA THR A 66 -1.42 -8.21 11.58
C THR A 66 -0.66 -6.94 11.26
N HIS A 67 0.23 -6.97 10.26
CA HIS A 67 0.92 -5.77 9.77
C HIS A 67 -0.07 -4.72 9.24
N PHE A 68 -1.00 -5.12 8.37
CA PHE A 68 -2.00 -4.21 7.79
C PHE A 68 -2.90 -3.57 8.85
N MET A 69 -3.35 -4.36 9.83
CA MET A 69 -4.14 -3.84 10.96
C MET A 69 -3.32 -2.90 11.83
N ALA A 70 -2.06 -3.22 12.10
CA ALA A 70 -1.17 -2.35 12.86
C ALA A 70 -1.00 -0.99 12.15
N ASP A 71 -0.84 -0.98 10.82
CA ASP A 71 -0.73 0.26 10.04
C ASP A 71 -2.00 1.12 10.12
N ILE A 72 -3.18 0.50 10.02
CA ILE A 72 -4.46 1.22 10.17
C ILE A 72 -4.62 1.84 11.56
N LEU A 73 -4.21 1.09 12.61
CA LEU A 73 -4.40 1.52 14.00
C LEU A 73 -3.34 2.52 14.47
N SER A 74 -2.13 2.47 13.92
CA SER A 74 -1.00 3.27 14.38
C SER A 74 -0.76 4.55 13.58
N TRP A 75 -1.22 4.63 12.32
CA TRP A 75 -0.87 5.74 11.43
C TRP A 75 -1.90 6.88 11.41
N ARG A 76 -1.43 8.09 11.05
CA ARG A 76 -2.23 9.32 10.95
C ARG A 76 -3.03 9.45 9.64
N SER A 77 -3.05 8.43 8.77
CA SER A 77 -3.84 8.51 7.54
C SER A 77 -5.32 8.30 7.83
N TYR A 78 -6.18 8.82 6.95
CA TYR A 78 -7.61 8.57 7.05
C TYR A 78 -7.90 7.08 6.86
N TYR A 79 -8.86 6.51 7.59
CA TYR A 79 -9.29 5.11 7.36
C TYR A 79 -9.59 4.84 5.87
N TYR A 80 -10.29 5.76 5.20
CA TYR A 80 -10.60 5.65 3.78
C TYR A 80 -9.37 5.70 2.86
N SER A 81 -8.21 6.17 3.34
CA SER A 81 -6.96 6.18 2.57
C SER A 81 -6.51 4.77 2.20
N TYR A 82 -7.02 3.73 2.86
CA TYR A 82 -6.75 2.33 2.55
C TYR A 82 -7.74 1.73 1.54
N SER A 83 -8.77 2.45 1.10
CA SER A 83 -9.60 1.98 -0.03
C SER A 83 -8.96 2.41 -1.35
N LEU A 84 -8.72 1.43 -2.23
CA LEU A 84 -8.28 1.68 -3.59
C LEU A 84 -9.34 2.46 -4.38
N PHE A 85 -10.63 2.19 -4.16
CA PHE A 85 -11.71 2.99 -4.77
C PHE A 85 -11.68 4.44 -4.33
N TYR A 86 -11.41 4.71 -3.05
CA TYR A 86 -11.22 6.08 -2.57
C TYR A 86 -10.00 6.74 -3.19
N ARG A 87 -8.84 6.06 -3.22
CA ARG A 87 -7.63 6.59 -3.88
C ARG A 87 -7.91 6.91 -5.34
N TYR A 88 -8.62 6.03 -6.05
CA TYR A 88 -9.03 6.26 -7.44
C TYR A 88 -9.92 7.48 -7.59
N SER A 89 -10.92 7.68 -6.70
CA SER A 89 -11.84 8.81 -6.78
C SER A 89 -11.15 10.17 -6.56
N VAL A 90 -10.04 10.19 -5.83
CA VAL A 90 -9.19 11.38 -5.66
C VAL A 90 -7.99 11.42 -6.60
N ASN A 91 -7.99 10.59 -7.65
CA ASN A 91 -6.93 10.49 -8.67
C ASN A 91 -5.53 10.22 -8.07
N PHE A 92 -5.50 9.42 -7.00
CA PHE A 92 -4.30 9.01 -6.27
C PHE A 92 -3.50 10.17 -5.65
N ASP A 93 -4.09 11.36 -5.53
CA ASP A 93 -3.42 12.57 -5.02
C ASP A 93 -3.00 12.41 -3.55
N MET A 94 -1.69 12.42 -3.30
CA MET A 94 -1.11 12.22 -1.97
C MET A 94 -1.64 13.23 -0.94
N LYS A 95 -1.88 14.48 -1.33
CA LYS A 95 -2.35 15.55 -0.42
C LYS A 95 -3.80 15.35 0.01
N LYS A 96 -4.59 14.63 -0.77
CA LYS A 96 -5.98 14.29 -0.44
C LYS A 96 -6.07 13.01 0.39
N ILE A 97 -5.15 12.07 0.15
CA ILE A 97 -5.13 10.75 0.78
C ILE A 97 -4.54 10.80 2.19
N PHE A 98 -3.47 11.58 2.40
CA PHE A 98 -2.79 11.70 3.68
C PHE A 98 -3.04 13.08 4.30
N ARG A 99 -3.16 13.12 5.63
CA ARG A 99 -3.03 14.38 6.38
C ARG A 99 -1.56 14.79 6.32
N ALA A 100 -1.24 15.75 5.46
CA ALA A 100 0.01 16.51 5.49
C ALA A 100 -0.03 17.55 6.62
#